data_AF-A0A0K0E9L6-F1
#
_entry.id   AF-A0A0K0E9L6-F1
#
_cell.length_a   1.000
_cell.length_b   1.000
_cell.length_c   1.000
_cell.angle_alpha   90.00
_cell.angle_beta   90.00
_cell.angle_gamma   90.00
#
_symmetry.space_group_name_H-M   'P 1'
#
loop_
_entity.id
_entity.type
_entity.pdbx_description
1 polymer ?
#
loop_
_entity_poly.entity_id
_entity_poly.type
_entity_poly.pdbx_seq_one_letter_code
_entity_poly.pdbx_strand_id
1 'polypeptide(L)'
;MSEEETVEISSDSGGGTSIENEKHDNEVIDKKEAIIIVNNTKQPETPLTNNIENTITKYQSDLSSERLYRIELETQMSENVIALEKKFKESEEKYNKLVERVNLMEKSYTKNIGTLRDELAKSNSVSNRLESDLLDLGNRYRNLLGINKKNAAKMREEEIVLPNDLNDLQFYTLQLREQLIEIQSAREHEVNNLKAENTFLEDNIKDLTRDREEFQSMLQIKENYEKCQHHIAHQQQIIKTLEVALTKERETTKILENKLMESRQKCINLQVELDNSETVQRDFVRLSQSLQIQLEKIRQAEQEVRWQFEDDVDNCNGCEVLFNKQRVKMHCLHCGKIFCGSCLSQSISSGPKGRKVRICQVCNTLLNRESAPYFSNDS
;
A
#
# COMPACT_ATOMS: atom_id res chain seq x y z
N MET A 1 13.39 -16.28 59.25
CA MET A 1 12.25 -17.19 59.42
C MET A 1 11.31 -16.85 58.27
N SER A 2 11.62 -17.29 57.05
CA SER A 2 11.52 -18.65 56.49
C SER A 2 10.29 -18.69 55.59
N GLU A 3 10.53 -18.53 54.28
CA GLU A 3 9.85 -19.22 53.17
C GLU A 3 10.37 -18.63 51.85
N GLU A 4 11.40 -19.28 51.30
CA GLU A 4 11.77 -19.20 49.88
C GLU A 4 10.90 -20.25 49.16
N GLU A 5 10.02 -19.79 48.28
CA GLU A 5 9.17 -20.66 47.47
C GLU A 5 9.81 -20.83 46.08
N THR A 6 10.40 -22.01 45.90
CA THR A 6 10.90 -22.57 44.64
C THR A 6 9.74 -22.88 43.70
N VAL A 7 9.75 -22.33 42.48
CA VAL A 7 8.85 -22.76 41.39
C VAL A 7 9.68 -23.38 40.27
N GLU A 8 9.79 -24.70 40.32
CA GLU A 8 10.07 -25.56 39.16
C GLU A 8 8.77 -25.76 38.37
N ILE A 9 8.77 -25.44 37.08
CA ILE A 9 7.80 -26.01 36.13
C ILE A 9 8.55 -26.42 34.87
N SER A 10 8.68 -27.73 34.73
CA SER A 10 8.99 -28.46 33.51
C SER A 10 7.70 -28.69 32.72
N SER A 11 7.71 -28.43 31.41
CA SER A 11 6.79 -29.07 30.48
C SER A 11 7.41 -29.23 29.09
N ASP A 12 7.78 -30.49 28.92
CA ASP A 12 7.99 -31.35 27.77
C ASP A 12 7.21 -31.07 26.46
N SER A 13 7.92 -31.41 25.37
CA SER A 13 7.57 -31.95 24.04
C SER A 13 6.27 -31.62 23.27
N GLY A 14 6.47 -31.40 21.96
CA GLY A 14 5.79 -32.22 20.95
C GLY A 14 5.08 -31.49 19.80
N GLY A 15 5.60 -31.65 18.58
CA GLY A 15 4.78 -31.91 17.39
C GLY A 15 4.55 -30.76 16.39
N GLY A 16 4.68 -31.07 15.11
CA GLY A 16 4.11 -30.31 13.99
C GLY A 16 5.13 -29.90 12.91
N THR A 17 5.56 -30.82 12.04
CA THR A 17 5.01 -31.10 10.69
C THR A 17 5.66 -30.32 9.55
N SER A 18 6.38 -31.11 8.74
CA SER A 18 6.64 -31.06 7.30
C SER A 18 6.09 -29.88 6.50
N ILE A 19 6.99 -29.19 5.79
CA ILE A 19 6.68 -28.57 4.50
C ILE A 19 7.73 -29.11 3.52
N GLU A 20 7.28 -30.05 2.71
CA GLU A 20 7.86 -30.39 1.41
C GLU A 20 7.83 -29.13 0.55
N ASN A 21 8.97 -28.70 0.03
CA ASN A 21 9.01 -27.76 -1.08
C ASN A 21 9.78 -28.40 -2.22
N GLU A 22 9.00 -28.73 -3.25
CA GLU A 22 9.37 -29.12 -4.59
C GLU A 22 10.51 -28.23 -5.11
N LYS A 23 11.67 -28.83 -5.39
CA LYS A 23 12.66 -28.19 -6.25
C LYS A 23 12.26 -28.45 -7.69
N HIS A 24 11.81 -27.37 -8.32
CA HIS A 24 11.58 -27.22 -9.74
C HIS A 24 12.75 -27.76 -10.59
N ASP A 25 12.40 -28.59 -11.55
CA ASP A 25 13.18 -28.96 -12.71
C ASP A 25 13.66 -27.70 -13.46
N ASN A 26 14.98 -27.45 -13.45
CA ASN A 26 15.61 -26.58 -14.43
C ASN A 26 16.26 -27.46 -15.50
N GLU A 27 15.49 -27.67 -16.55
CA GLU A 27 15.85 -28.28 -17.81
C GLU A 27 16.90 -27.41 -18.52
N VAL A 28 18.18 -27.69 -18.27
CA VAL A 28 19.28 -27.11 -19.06
C VAL A 28 19.39 -27.88 -20.37
N ILE A 29 18.76 -27.32 -21.38
CA ILE A 29 18.97 -27.63 -22.80
C ILE A 29 20.40 -27.20 -23.14
N ASP A 30 21.35 -28.14 -23.11
CA ASP A 30 22.65 -27.94 -23.75
C ASP A 30 22.71 -28.70 -25.08
N LYS A 31 22.95 -27.93 -26.13
CA LYS A 31 22.87 -28.33 -27.53
C LYS A 31 24.03 -29.29 -27.83
N LYS A 32 23.68 -30.53 -28.21
CA LYS A 32 24.60 -31.42 -28.94
C LYS A 32 24.85 -30.83 -30.33
N GLU A 33 25.92 -30.06 -30.48
CA GLU A 33 26.47 -29.75 -31.79
C GLU A 33 27.22 -30.96 -32.36
N ALA A 34 26.91 -31.25 -33.61
CA ALA A 34 27.36 -32.39 -34.37
C ALA A 34 28.86 -32.30 -34.71
N ILE A 35 29.57 -33.38 -34.40
CA ILE A 35 30.91 -33.67 -34.91
C ILE A 35 30.79 -34.02 -36.39
N ILE A 36 31.34 -33.16 -37.26
CA ILE A 36 31.66 -33.48 -38.66
C ILE A 36 33.15 -33.77 -38.73
N ILE A 37 33.50 -35.02 -39.04
CA ILE A 37 34.85 -35.43 -39.46
C ILE A 37 34.78 -35.64 -40.98
N VAL A 38 35.43 -34.80 -41.80
CA VAL A 38 36.12 -35.19 -43.04
C VAL A 38 37.18 -34.15 -43.44
N ASN A 39 38.44 -34.55 -43.32
CA ASN A 39 39.65 -34.26 -44.12
C ASN A 39 39.67 -33.05 -45.08
N ASN A 40 40.65 -32.14 -44.92
CA ASN A 40 41.82 -32.11 -45.82
C ASN A 40 42.96 -31.17 -45.38
N THR A 41 44.17 -31.54 -45.85
CA THR A 41 45.38 -30.72 -46.11
C THR A 41 46.28 -30.25 -44.96
N LYS A 42 47.31 -31.08 -44.73
CA LYS A 42 48.71 -30.81 -44.37
C LYS A 42 49.15 -29.32 -44.31
N GLN A 43 49.55 -28.88 -43.12
CA GLN A 43 50.73 -28.01 -42.90
C GLN A 43 51.47 -28.45 -41.62
N PRO A 44 52.80 -28.28 -41.53
CA PRO A 44 53.58 -28.72 -40.38
C PRO A 44 53.45 -27.68 -39.26
N GLU A 45 52.44 -27.83 -38.43
CA GLU A 45 52.29 -27.02 -37.23
C GLU A 45 53.05 -27.62 -36.05
N THR A 46 53.83 -26.73 -35.46
CA THR A 46 54.94 -26.92 -34.53
C THR A 46 54.55 -27.54 -33.18
N PRO A 47 55.50 -28.09 -32.39
CA PRO A 47 55.29 -28.47 -30.98
C PRO A 47 54.72 -27.35 -30.10
N LEU A 48 54.74 -26.10 -30.58
CA LEU A 48 54.07 -24.96 -29.96
C LEU A 48 52.53 -25.09 -29.99
N THR A 49 51.93 -25.58 -31.08
CA THR A 49 50.46 -25.65 -31.22
C THR A 49 49.86 -26.70 -30.28
N ASN A 50 50.48 -27.89 -30.17
CA ASN A 50 50.07 -28.91 -29.19
C ASN A 50 50.28 -28.44 -27.74
N ASN A 51 51.32 -27.66 -27.45
CA ASN A 51 51.50 -27.05 -26.13
C ASN A 51 50.43 -26.00 -25.83
N ILE A 52 50.01 -25.21 -26.82
CA ILE A 52 48.92 -24.25 -26.70
C ILE A 52 47.59 -24.98 -26.46
N GLU A 53 47.29 -26.05 -27.19
CA GLU A 53 46.08 -26.85 -26.96
C GLU A 53 46.05 -27.52 -25.58
N ASN A 54 47.17 -28.09 -25.13
CA ASN A 54 47.29 -28.67 -23.79
C ASN A 54 47.14 -27.63 -22.67
N THR A 55 47.66 -26.41 -22.89
CA THR A 55 47.48 -25.32 -21.91
C THR A 55 46.05 -24.79 -21.91
N ILE A 56 45.41 -24.66 -23.08
CA ILE A 56 44.00 -24.27 -23.20
C ILE A 56 43.10 -25.29 -22.48
N THR A 57 43.28 -26.59 -22.72
CA THR A 57 42.48 -27.65 -22.09
C THR A 57 42.68 -27.68 -20.57
N LYS A 58 43.92 -27.48 -20.09
CA LYS A 58 44.19 -27.32 -18.65
C LYS A 58 43.45 -26.10 -18.08
N TYR A 59 43.55 -24.92 -18.72
CA TYR A 59 42.85 -23.73 -18.26
C TYR A 59 41.32 -23.88 -18.32
N GLN A 60 40.78 -24.63 -19.28
CA GLN A 60 39.36 -24.95 -19.33
C GLN A 60 38.93 -25.84 -18.16
N SER A 61 39.74 -26.83 -17.77
CA SER A 61 39.49 -27.67 -16.59
C SER A 61 39.63 -26.90 -15.27
N ASP A 62 40.63 -26.04 -15.16
CA ASP A 62 40.82 -25.18 -13.99
C ASP A 62 39.63 -24.19 -13.88
N LEU A 63 39.16 -23.65 -15.00
CA LEU A 63 37.99 -22.76 -15.04
C LEU A 63 36.70 -23.49 -14.67
N SER A 64 36.50 -24.74 -15.10
CA SER A 64 35.31 -25.51 -14.76
C SER A 64 35.28 -25.92 -13.28
N SER A 65 36.43 -26.34 -12.73
CA SER A 65 36.55 -26.64 -11.29
C SER A 65 36.34 -25.41 -10.40
N GLU A 66 36.89 -24.24 -10.79
CA GLU A 66 36.66 -22.98 -10.09
C GLU A 66 35.19 -22.54 -10.15
N ARG A 67 34.49 -22.77 -11.28
CA ARG A 67 33.04 -22.50 -11.40
C ARG A 67 32.22 -23.38 -10.46
N LEU A 68 32.53 -24.68 -10.39
CA LEU A 68 31.85 -25.60 -9.48
C LEU A 68 32.10 -25.23 -8.02
N TYR A 69 33.35 -24.90 -7.67
CA TYR A 69 33.69 -24.43 -6.32
C TYR A 69 32.92 -23.16 -5.93
N ARG A 70 32.77 -22.20 -6.85
CA ARG A 70 31.98 -20.99 -6.60
C ARG A 70 30.50 -21.29 -6.38
N ILE A 71 29.91 -22.15 -7.19
CA ILE A 71 28.50 -22.56 -7.03
C ILE A 71 28.29 -23.25 -5.67
N GLU A 72 29.21 -24.14 -5.27
CA GLU A 72 29.12 -24.82 -3.98
C GLU A 72 29.28 -23.84 -2.81
N LEU A 73 30.24 -22.92 -2.88
CA LEU A 73 30.45 -21.88 -1.88
C LEU A 73 29.23 -20.95 -1.77
N GLU A 74 28.67 -20.51 -2.90
CA GLU A 74 27.45 -19.69 -2.95
C GLU A 74 26.26 -20.42 -2.35
N THR A 75 26.11 -21.73 -2.62
CA THR A 75 25.05 -22.56 -2.06
C THR A 75 25.20 -22.69 -0.55
N GLN A 76 26.39 -23.03 -0.06
CA GLN A 76 26.67 -23.12 1.37
C GLN A 76 26.47 -21.77 2.09
N MET A 77 26.87 -20.67 1.45
CA MET A 77 26.65 -19.33 2.00
C MET A 77 25.17 -19.00 2.08
N SER A 78 24.38 -19.32 1.04
CA SER A 78 22.93 -19.14 1.04
C SER A 78 22.25 -19.97 2.12
N GLU A 79 22.65 -21.24 2.30
CA GLU A 79 22.10 -22.12 3.35
C GLU A 79 22.41 -21.60 4.76
N ASN A 80 23.64 -21.13 4.99
CA ASN A 80 24.05 -20.54 6.26
C ASN A 80 23.30 -19.25 6.58
N VAL A 81 23.08 -18.39 5.57
CA VAL A 81 22.27 -17.17 5.73
C VAL A 81 20.85 -17.54 6.18
N ILE A 82 20.20 -18.48 5.50
CA ILE A 82 18.84 -18.93 5.85
C ILE A 82 18.79 -19.53 7.26
N ALA A 83 19.79 -20.34 7.63
CA ALA A 83 19.86 -20.95 8.96
C ALA A 83 20.07 -19.91 10.08
N LEU A 84 20.91 -18.89 9.84
CA LEU A 84 21.13 -17.79 10.77
C LEU A 84 19.89 -16.89 10.89
N GLU A 85 19.22 -16.59 9.79
CA GLU A 85 17.96 -15.83 9.81
C GLU A 85 16.88 -16.55 10.62
N LYS A 86 16.77 -17.88 10.48
CA LYS A 86 15.83 -18.68 11.28
C LYS A 86 16.15 -18.61 12.77
N LYS A 87 17.41 -18.84 13.15
CA LYS A 87 17.84 -18.74 14.56
C LYS A 87 17.66 -17.35 15.14
N PHE A 88 17.89 -16.32 14.33
CA PHE A 88 17.67 -14.93 14.73
C PHE A 88 16.20 -14.68 15.06
N LYS A 89 15.28 -15.10 14.18
CA LYS A 89 13.83 -14.99 14.41
C LYS A 89 13.37 -15.73 15.67
N GLU A 90 13.85 -16.95 15.89
CA GLU A 90 13.52 -17.73 17.10
C GLU A 90 14.03 -17.05 18.38
N SER A 91 15.24 -16.47 18.33
CA SER A 91 15.80 -15.72 19.46
C SER A 91 15.04 -14.42 19.72
N GLU A 92 14.64 -13.71 18.66
CA GLU A 92 13.84 -12.50 18.72
C GLU A 92 12.47 -12.76 19.36
N GLU A 93 11.79 -13.85 18.98
CA GLU A 93 10.51 -14.22 19.59
C GLU A 93 10.64 -14.54 21.09
N LYS A 94 11.70 -15.26 21.50
CA LYS A 94 11.99 -15.53 22.91
C LYS A 94 12.29 -14.25 23.69
N TYR A 95 13.07 -13.35 23.09
CA TYR A 95 13.38 -12.05 23.68
C TYR A 95 12.11 -11.23 23.91
N ASN A 96 11.22 -11.17 22.92
CA ASN A 96 9.95 -10.46 23.02
C ASN A 96 9.05 -11.02 24.13
N LYS A 97 8.94 -12.35 24.26
CA LYS A 97 8.20 -13.01 25.36
C LYS A 97 8.80 -12.69 26.73
N LEU A 98 10.13 -12.64 26.84
CA LEU A 98 10.80 -12.30 28.09
C LEU A 98 10.52 -10.84 28.49
N VAL A 99 10.62 -9.91 27.54
CA VAL A 99 10.30 -8.49 27.74
C VAL A 99 8.86 -8.31 28.21
N GLU A 100 7.90 -9.00 27.58
CA GLU A 100 6.50 -8.97 28.00
C GLU A 100 6.32 -9.45 29.45
N ARG A 101 6.98 -10.54 29.83
CA ARG A 101 6.92 -11.08 31.21
C ARG A 101 7.53 -10.12 32.23
N VAL A 102 8.65 -9.48 31.91
CA VAL A 102 9.27 -8.46 32.78
C VAL A 102 8.33 -7.27 32.97
N ASN A 103 7.72 -6.79 31.89
CA ASN A 103 6.76 -5.68 31.97
C ASN A 103 5.51 -6.03 32.81
N LEU A 104 5.00 -7.25 32.71
CA LEU A 104 3.89 -7.71 33.54
C LEU A 104 4.29 -7.79 35.02
N MET A 105 5.49 -8.28 35.30
CA MET A 105 6.03 -8.36 36.66
C MET A 105 6.23 -6.97 37.27
N GLU A 106 6.79 -6.03 36.52
CA GLU A 106 6.96 -4.62 36.95
C GLU A 106 5.61 -3.96 37.27
N LYS A 107 4.59 -4.18 36.44
CA LYS A 107 3.22 -3.71 36.70
C LYS A 107 2.65 -4.29 38.00
N SER A 108 2.87 -5.59 38.24
CA SER A 108 2.41 -6.27 39.45
C SER A 108 3.10 -5.71 40.71
N TYR A 109 4.42 -5.57 40.70
CA TYR A 109 5.16 -5.00 41.81
C TYR A 109 4.79 -3.54 42.08
N THR A 110 4.62 -2.73 41.04
CA THR A 110 4.18 -1.34 41.17
C THR A 110 2.81 -1.26 41.85
N LYS A 111 1.88 -2.13 41.48
CA LYS A 111 0.56 -2.23 42.12
C LYS A 111 0.69 -2.60 43.60
N ASN A 112 1.46 -3.64 43.93
CA ASN A 112 1.63 -4.11 45.32
C ASN A 112 2.33 -3.08 46.21
N ILE A 113 3.33 -2.36 45.68
CA ILE A 113 3.97 -1.24 46.39
C ILE A 113 2.96 -0.13 46.64
N GLY A 114 2.08 0.16 45.67
CA GLY A 114 0.98 1.11 45.83
C GLY A 114 0.05 0.72 46.98
N THR A 115 -0.42 -0.52 47.01
CA THR A 115 -1.33 -1.00 48.07
C THR A 115 -0.69 -0.96 49.45
N LEU A 116 0.58 -1.36 49.58
CA LEU A 116 1.31 -1.31 50.85
C LEU A 116 1.52 0.13 51.33
N ARG A 117 1.77 1.08 50.43
CA ARG A 117 1.85 2.51 50.77
C ARG A 117 0.51 3.04 51.27
N ASP A 118 -0.59 2.67 50.63
CA ASP A 118 -1.93 3.09 51.04
C ASP A 118 -2.30 2.54 52.43
N GLU A 119 -1.96 1.28 52.71
CA GLU A 119 -2.16 0.66 54.03
C GLU A 119 -1.31 1.31 55.11
N LEU A 120 -0.03 1.59 54.81
CA LEU A 120 0.86 2.30 55.73
C LEU A 120 0.35 3.71 56.02
N ALA A 121 -0.13 4.44 55.01
CA ALA A 121 -0.71 5.78 55.17
C ALA A 121 -1.96 5.74 56.06
N LYS A 122 -2.85 4.76 55.85
CA LYS A 122 -4.03 4.54 56.71
C LYS A 122 -3.61 4.26 58.15
N SER A 123 -2.67 3.33 58.37
CA SER A 123 -2.18 2.98 59.70
C SER A 123 -1.59 4.20 60.43
N ASN A 124 -0.74 4.98 59.76
CA ASN A 124 -0.17 6.21 60.31
C ASN A 124 -1.25 7.24 60.65
N SER A 125 -2.27 7.41 59.79
CA SER A 125 -3.37 8.34 60.07
C SER A 125 -4.16 7.97 61.33
N VAL A 126 -4.38 6.68 61.54
CA VAL A 126 -5.06 6.17 62.74
C VAL A 126 -4.17 6.34 63.97
N SER A 127 -2.87 6.04 63.87
CA SER A 127 -1.92 6.23 64.97
C SER A 127 -1.85 7.69 65.40
N ASN A 128 -1.75 8.62 64.46
CA ASN A 128 -1.71 10.05 64.75
C ASN A 128 -3.01 10.53 65.40
N ARG A 129 -4.17 10.03 64.95
CA ARG A 129 -5.47 10.36 65.57
C ARG A 129 -5.53 9.84 67.01
N LEU A 130 -5.11 8.61 67.25
CA LEU A 130 -5.06 8.03 68.60
C LEU A 130 -4.12 8.80 69.52
N GLU A 131 -2.97 9.25 69.02
CA GLU A 131 -2.03 10.05 69.80
C GLU A 131 -2.65 11.41 70.19
N SER A 132 -3.35 12.06 69.25
CA SER A 132 -4.11 13.28 69.53
C SER A 132 -5.21 13.06 70.57
N ASP A 133 -6.01 11.99 70.42
CA ASP A 133 -7.10 11.66 71.34
C ASP A 133 -6.57 11.37 72.75
N LEU A 134 -5.43 10.67 72.87
CA LEU A 134 -4.76 10.41 74.15
C LEU A 134 -4.24 11.68 74.79
N LEU A 135 -3.68 12.61 74.01
CA LEU A 135 -3.22 13.90 74.51
C LEU A 135 -4.39 14.73 75.03
N ASP A 136 -5.49 14.80 74.28
CA ASP A 136 -6.70 15.51 74.65
C ASP A 136 -7.35 14.91 75.91
N LEU A 137 -7.44 13.59 75.97
CA LEU A 137 -7.94 12.90 77.15
C LEU A 137 -7.04 13.17 78.37
N GLY A 138 -5.72 13.14 78.21
CA GLY A 138 -4.75 13.48 79.26
C GLY A 138 -4.90 14.93 79.75
N ASN A 139 -5.15 15.88 78.84
CA ASN A 139 -5.45 17.27 79.17
C ASN A 139 -6.77 17.38 79.97
N ARG A 140 -7.84 16.72 79.52
CA ARG A 140 -9.14 16.72 80.20
C ARG A 140 -9.03 16.13 81.61
N TYR A 141 -8.32 15.01 81.78
CA TYR A 141 -8.08 14.41 83.08
C TYR A 141 -7.28 15.33 84.01
N ARG A 142 -6.20 15.96 83.52
CA ARG A 142 -5.43 16.94 84.31
C ARG A 142 -6.29 18.12 84.76
N ASN A 143 -7.12 18.64 83.87
CA ASN A 143 -8.04 19.73 84.21
C ASN A 143 -9.04 19.30 85.29
N LEU A 144 -9.72 18.16 85.11
CA LEU A 144 -10.67 17.63 86.07
C LEU A 144 -10.03 17.37 87.44
N LEU A 145 -8.84 16.77 87.48
CA LEU A 145 -8.08 16.58 88.71
C LEU A 145 -7.71 17.92 89.38
N GLY A 146 -7.34 18.93 88.58
CA GLY A 146 -7.06 20.28 89.07
C GLY A 146 -8.29 20.93 89.72
N ILE A 147 -9.45 20.85 89.06
CA ILE A 147 -10.73 21.34 89.60
C ILE A 147 -11.09 20.59 90.89
N ASN A 148 -11.02 19.26 90.88
CA ASN A 148 -11.32 18.44 92.06
C ASN A 148 -10.38 18.76 93.23
N LYS A 149 -9.08 18.92 92.98
CA LYS A 149 -8.10 19.29 94.01
C LYS A 149 -8.40 20.65 94.61
N LYS A 150 -8.76 21.63 93.77
CA LYS A 150 -9.13 22.99 94.21
C LYS A 150 -10.41 22.96 95.04
N ASN A 151 -11.44 22.24 94.60
CA ASN A 151 -12.70 22.12 95.33
C ASN A 151 -12.51 21.38 96.68
N ALA A 152 -11.74 20.29 96.70
CA ALA A 152 -11.43 19.57 97.92
C ALA A 152 -10.59 20.41 98.90
N ALA A 153 -9.75 21.34 98.42
CA ALA A 153 -9.03 22.27 99.29
C ALA A 153 -9.99 23.26 99.95
N LYS A 154 -10.89 23.89 99.17
CA LYS A 154 -11.94 24.77 99.71
C LYS A 154 -12.78 24.08 100.78
N MET A 155 -13.25 22.87 100.49
CA MET A 155 -14.04 22.08 101.46
C MET A 155 -13.29 21.76 102.76
N ARG A 156 -11.95 21.71 102.76
CA ARG A 156 -11.16 21.50 103.99
C ARG A 156 -10.95 22.78 104.79
N GLU A 157 -10.95 23.94 104.13
CA GLU A 157 -10.80 25.25 104.77
C GLU A 157 -12.11 25.73 105.40
N GLU A 158 -13.25 25.27 104.89
CA GLU A 158 -14.57 25.54 105.45
C GLU A 158 -14.76 24.87 106.82
N GLU A 159 -15.01 25.66 107.87
CA GLU A 159 -15.32 25.13 109.21
C GLU A 159 -16.67 24.41 109.19
N ILE A 160 -16.70 23.19 109.75
CA ILE A 160 -17.93 22.40 109.88
C ILE A 160 -18.77 22.98 111.02
N VAL A 161 -19.68 23.90 110.69
CA VAL A 161 -20.66 24.45 111.63
C VAL A 161 -21.84 23.48 111.71
N LEU A 162 -21.93 22.73 112.81
CA LEU A 162 -23.06 21.84 113.06
C LEU A 162 -24.20 22.65 113.70
N PRO A 163 -25.45 22.58 113.18
CA PRO A 163 -26.57 23.30 113.76
C PRO A 163 -26.81 22.91 115.23
N ASN A 164 -26.95 23.91 116.12
CA ASN A 164 -27.05 23.70 117.56
C ASN A 164 -28.49 23.52 118.06
N ASP A 165 -29.48 24.01 117.30
CA ASP A 165 -30.89 23.85 117.59
C ASP A 165 -31.73 23.55 116.33
N LEU A 166 -33.03 23.27 116.52
CA LEU A 166 -33.95 22.92 115.45
C LEU A 166 -34.12 24.07 114.43
N ASN A 167 -34.06 25.33 114.87
CA ASN A 167 -34.23 26.49 113.99
C ASN A 167 -32.99 26.67 113.10
N ASP A 168 -31.79 26.55 113.69
CA ASP A 168 -30.52 26.57 112.95
C ASP A 168 -30.48 25.45 111.92
N LEU A 169 -30.97 24.25 112.27
CA LEU A 169 -31.03 23.11 111.36
C LEU A 169 -32.02 23.34 110.21
N GLN A 170 -33.20 23.91 110.50
CA GLN A 170 -34.17 24.28 109.46
C GLN A 170 -33.59 25.34 108.53
N PHE A 171 -32.93 26.37 109.07
CA PHE A 171 -32.29 27.42 108.29
C PHE A 171 -31.18 26.86 107.39
N TYR A 172 -30.29 26.03 107.95
CA TYR A 172 -29.22 25.37 107.18
C TYR A 172 -29.78 24.47 106.06
N THR A 173 -30.86 23.72 106.34
CA THR A 173 -31.52 22.87 105.34
C THR A 173 -32.15 23.69 104.22
N LEU A 174 -32.76 24.84 104.54
CA LEU A 174 -33.31 25.77 103.55
C LEU A 174 -32.19 26.36 102.68
N GLN A 175 -31.07 26.76 103.29
CA GLN A 175 -29.92 27.29 102.56
C GLN A 175 -29.32 26.26 101.59
N LEU A 176 -29.15 25.01 102.02
CA LEU A 176 -28.71 23.92 101.12
C LEU A 176 -29.71 23.69 99.98
N ARG A 177 -31.02 23.75 100.27
CA ARG A 177 -32.06 23.59 99.24
C ARG A 177 -32.04 24.74 98.23
N GLU A 178 -31.83 25.97 98.68
CA GLU A 178 -31.67 27.15 97.82
C GLU A 178 -30.46 27.00 96.90
N GLN A 179 -29.27 26.65 97.45
CA GLN A 179 -28.07 26.39 96.67
C GLN A 179 -28.27 25.26 95.64
N LEU A 180 -28.97 24.19 96.01
CA LEU A 180 -29.30 23.11 95.07
C LEU A 180 -30.20 23.59 93.92
N ILE A 181 -31.18 24.46 94.20
CA ILE A 181 -32.05 25.05 93.17
C ILE A 181 -31.26 25.99 92.26
N GLU A 182 -30.35 26.80 92.80
CA GLU A 182 -29.47 27.68 92.02
C GLU A 182 -28.54 26.88 91.10
N ILE A 183 -27.86 25.85 91.62
CA ILE A 183 -26.99 24.99 90.82
C ILE A 183 -27.80 24.23 89.76
N GLN A 184 -29.01 23.75 90.10
CA GLN A 184 -29.88 23.08 89.15
C GLN A 184 -30.32 24.02 88.02
N SER A 185 -30.72 25.24 88.34
CA SER A 185 -31.14 26.22 87.32
C SER A 185 -29.98 26.67 86.44
N ALA A 186 -28.79 26.91 87.01
CA ALA A 186 -27.57 27.20 86.25
C ALA A 186 -27.18 26.04 85.32
N ARG A 187 -27.24 24.79 85.81
CA ARG A 187 -26.99 23.60 85.00
C ARG A 187 -28.00 23.47 83.87
N GLU A 188 -29.28 23.71 84.13
CA GLU A 188 -30.33 23.61 83.12
C GLU A 188 -30.18 24.67 82.03
N HIS A 189 -29.83 25.91 82.40
CA HIS A 189 -29.49 26.96 81.46
C HIS A 189 -28.29 26.58 80.58
N GLU A 190 -27.21 26.08 81.18
CA GLU A 190 -26.02 25.66 80.43
C GLU A 190 -26.30 24.48 79.50
N VAL A 191 -27.09 23.49 79.96
CA VAL A 191 -27.55 22.38 79.12
C VAL A 191 -28.39 22.88 77.94
N ASN A 192 -29.25 23.88 78.15
CA ASN A 192 -30.06 24.46 77.07
C ASN A 192 -29.20 25.25 76.08
N ASN A 193 -28.20 25.99 76.54
CA ASN A 193 -27.22 26.66 75.69
C ASN A 193 -26.44 25.66 74.83
N LEU A 194 -25.89 24.62 75.45
CA LEU A 194 -25.15 23.57 74.72
C LEU A 194 -26.04 22.81 73.74
N LYS A 195 -27.33 22.60 74.06
CA LYS A 195 -28.29 22.04 73.10
C LYS A 195 -28.50 22.97 71.91
N ALA A 196 -28.67 24.27 72.13
CA ALA A 196 -28.82 25.25 71.06
C ALA A 196 -27.58 25.32 70.17
N GLU A 197 -26.39 25.31 70.76
CA GLU A 197 -25.12 25.26 70.02
C GLU A 197 -24.98 23.96 69.20
N ASN A 198 -25.31 22.80 69.79
CA ASN A 198 -25.31 21.53 69.06
C ASN A 198 -26.28 21.57 67.87
N THR A 199 -27.50 22.09 68.04
CA THR A 199 -28.44 22.20 66.92
C THR A 199 -27.93 23.12 65.81
N PHE A 200 -27.27 24.22 66.16
CA PHE A 200 -26.67 25.13 65.19
C PHE A 200 -25.50 24.48 64.44
N LEU A 201 -24.64 23.74 65.14
CA LEU A 201 -23.55 23.00 64.53
C LEU A 201 -24.06 21.86 63.63
N GLU A 202 -25.11 21.15 64.04
CA GLU A 202 -25.76 20.14 63.22
C GLU A 202 -26.31 20.71 61.92
N ASP A 203 -26.96 21.88 61.96
CA ASP A 203 -27.48 22.54 60.77
C ASP A 203 -26.35 23.03 59.84
N ASN A 204 -25.29 23.61 60.40
CA ASN A 204 -24.09 23.96 59.62
C ASN A 204 -23.45 22.75 58.94
N ILE A 205 -23.38 21.60 59.64
CA ILE A 205 -22.84 20.36 59.06
C ILE A 205 -23.73 19.88 57.90
N LYS A 206 -25.06 19.99 58.02
CA LYS A 206 -25.98 19.64 56.93
C LYS A 206 -25.79 20.53 55.72
N ASP A 207 -25.70 21.85 55.92
CA ASP A 207 -25.48 22.81 54.83
C ASP A 207 -24.14 22.55 54.13
N LEU A 208 -23.05 22.38 54.89
CA LEU A 208 -21.74 22.06 54.32
C LEU A 208 -21.72 20.70 53.60
N THR A 209 -22.51 19.73 54.06
CA THR A 209 -22.65 18.43 53.40
C THR A 209 -23.36 18.57 52.06
N ARG A 210 -24.44 19.37 51.99
CA ARG A 210 -25.13 19.69 50.73
C ARG A 210 -24.17 20.37 49.75
N ASP A 211 -23.46 21.41 50.19
CA ASP A 211 -22.53 22.14 49.33
C ASP A 211 -21.43 21.22 48.79
N ARG A 212 -20.91 20.31 49.62
CA ARG A 212 -19.94 19.29 49.20
C ARG A 212 -20.50 18.36 48.12
N GLU A 213 -21.74 17.91 48.25
CA GLU A 213 -22.41 17.06 47.25
C GLU A 213 -22.60 17.80 45.92
N GLU A 214 -22.98 19.08 45.97
CA GLU A 214 -23.10 19.94 44.79
C GLU A 214 -21.75 20.12 44.08
N PHE A 215 -20.67 20.39 44.82
CA PHE A 215 -19.33 20.48 44.25
C PHE A 215 -18.85 19.15 43.65
N GLN A 216 -19.19 18.03 44.29
CA GLN A 216 -18.83 16.71 43.78
C GLN A 216 -19.57 16.40 42.47
N SER A 217 -20.85 16.77 42.36
CA SER A 217 -21.61 16.67 41.11
C SER A 217 -21.00 17.55 40.01
N MET A 218 -20.62 18.78 40.35
CA MET A 218 -19.98 19.72 39.41
C MET A 218 -18.62 19.19 38.91
N LEU A 219 -17.83 18.57 39.80
CA LEU A 219 -16.56 17.94 39.43
C LEU A 219 -16.77 16.82 38.41
N GLN A 220 -17.78 15.97 38.63
CA GLN A 220 -18.11 14.88 37.71
C GLN A 220 -18.57 15.37 36.34
N ILE A 221 -19.35 16.46 36.30
CA ILE A 221 -19.74 17.12 35.04
C ILE A 221 -18.49 17.65 34.32
N LYS A 222 -17.55 18.28 35.04
CA LYS A 222 -16.30 18.78 34.47
C LYS A 222 -15.44 17.66 33.87
N GLU A 223 -15.27 16.54 34.58
CA GLU A 223 -14.55 15.37 34.06
C GLU A 223 -15.20 14.82 32.77
N ASN A 224 -16.53 14.76 32.72
CA ASN A 224 -17.24 14.32 31.53
C ASN A 224 -17.09 15.30 30.36
N TYR A 225 -17.09 16.61 30.65
CA TYR A 225 -16.82 17.65 29.66
C TYR A 225 -15.41 17.51 29.07
N GLU A 226 -14.39 17.30 29.90
CA GLU A 226 -13.00 17.09 29.46
C GLU A 226 -12.87 15.83 28.59
N LYS A 227 -13.51 14.72 28.97
CA LYS A 227 -13.57 13.50 28.13
C LYS A 227 -14.23 13.77 26.78
N CYS A 228 -15.34 14.50 26.75
CA CYS A 228 -16.02 14.87 25.51
C CYS A 228 -15.13 15.77 24.63
N GLN A 229 -14.42 16.72 25.22
CA GLN A 229 -13.49 17.60 24.51
C GLN A 229 -12.34 16.81 23.87
N HIS A 230 -11.79 15.82 24.57
CA HIS A 230 -10.79 14.90 24.01
C HIS A 230 -11.35 14.08 22.84
N HIS A 231 -12.57 13.55 22.95
CA HIS A 231 -13.21 12.84 21.84
C HIS A 231 -13.43 13.72 20.61
N ILE A 232 -13.88 14.97 20.80
CA ILE A 232 -14.05 15.94 19.72
C ILE A 232 -12.72 16.23 19.03
N ALA A 233 -11.65 16.48 19.80
CA ALA A 233 -10.32 16.74 19.23
C ALA A 233 -9.79 15.54 18.42
N HIS A 234 -9.97 14.32 18.94
CA HIS A 234 -9.59 13.10 18.24
C HIS A 234 -10.39 12.91 16.94
N GLN A 235 -11.71 13.13 16.96
CA GLN A 235 -12.55 13.04 15.76
C GLN A 235 -12.16 14.09 14.72
N GLN A 236 -11.84 15.32 15.13
CA GLN A 236 -11.34 16.36 14.21
C GLN A 236 -10.03 15.94 13.53
N GLN A 237 -9.13 15.26 14.24
CA GLN A 237 -7.89 14.76 13.66
C GLN A 237 -8.13 13.62 12.65
N ILE A 238 -9.09 12.73 12.92
CA ILE A 238 -9.51 11.68 11.97
C ILE A 238 -10.10 12.34 10.72
N ILE A 239 -11.00 13.30 10.86
CA ILE A 239 -11.62 14.01 9.74
C ILE A 239 -10.55 14.65 8.85
N LYS A 240 -9.59 15.38 9.44
CA LYS A 240 -8.46 15.97 8.69
C LYS A 240 -7.66 14.91 7.93
N THR A 241 -7.40 13.77 8.55
CA THR A 241 -6.66 12.67 7.92
C THR A 241 -7.43 12.07 6.73
N LEU A 242 -8.75 11.89 6.89
CA LEU A 242 -9.63 11.41 5.83
C LEU A 242 -9.76 12.41 4.68
N GLU A 243 -9.80 13.72 4.97
CA GLU A 243 -9.82 14.77 3.95
C GLU A 243 -8.57 14.73 3.08
N VAL A 244 -7.38 14.58 3.68
CA VAL A 244 -6.11 14.45 2.95
C VAL A 244 -6.07 13.16 2.10
N ALA A 245 -6.58 12.05 2.64
CA ALA A 245 -6.68 10.80 1.88
C ALA A 245 -7.63 10.95 0.68
N LEU A 246 -8.77 11.62 0.86
CA LEU A 246 -9.75 11.88 -0.19
C LEU A 246 -9.19 12.77 -1.29
N THR A 247 -8.42 13.81 -0.96
CA THR A 247 -7.78 14.67 -1.97
C THR A 247 -6.77 13.89 -2.79
N LYS A 248 -5.96 13.03 -2.14
CA LYS A 248 -5.00 12.18 -2.82
C LYS A 248 -5.69 11.22 -3.79
N GLU A 249 -6.78 10.59 -3.37
CA GLU A 249 -7.52 9.64 -4.23
C GLU A 249 -8.21 10.33 -5.41
N ARG A 250 -8.64 11.59 -5.23
CA ARG A 250 -9.18 12.40 -6.35
C ARG A 250 -8.10 12.72 -7.37
N GLU A 251 -6.88 13.02 -6.93
CA GLU A 251 -5.75 13.28 -7.83
C GLU A 251 -5.33 12.02 -8.59
N THR A 252 -5.25 10.86 -7.92
CA THR A 252 -4.93 9.58 -8.58
C THR A 252 -5.98 9.22 -9.62
N THR A 253 -7.27 9.38 -9.30
CA THR A 253 -8.38 9.15 -10.22
C THR A 253 -8.25 10.02 -11.46
N LYS A 254 -7.99 11.32 -11.29
CA LYS A 254 -7.80 12.26 -12.41
C LYS A 254 -6.62 11.87 -13.31
N ILE A 255 -5.51 11.42 -12.73
CA ILE A 255 -4.35 10.94 -13.51
C ILE A 255 -4.70 9.68 -14.30
N LEU A 256 -5.43 8.73 -13.69
CA LEU A 256 -5.86 7.51 -14.35
C LEU A 256 -6.85 7.78 -15.50
N GLU A 257 -7.79 8.70 -15.31
CA GLU A 257 -8.72 9.14 -16.35
C GLU A 257 -7.99 9.72 -17.56
N ASN A 258 -6.98 10.58 -17.33
CA ASN A 258 -6.15 11.13 -18.41
C ASN A 258 -5.39 10.03 -19.16
N LYS A 259 -4.74 9.10 -18.44
CA LYS A 259 -4.04 7.96 -19.06
C LYS A 259 -4.96 7.05 -19.87
N LEU A 260 -6.19 6.85 -19.39
CA LEU A 260 -7.21 6.08 -20.10
C LEU A 260 -7.62 6.79 -21.39
N MET A 261 -7.81 8.12 -21.35
CA MET A 261 -8.12 8.92 -22.52
C MET A 261 -7.00 8.86 -23.57
N GLU A 262 -5.74 9.02 -23.15
CA GLU A 262 -4.57 8.90 -24.04
C GLU A 262 -4.48 7.51 -24.68
N SER A 263 -4.68 6.45 -23.91
CA SER A 263 -4.64 5.07 -24.41
C SER A 263 -5.78 4.81 -25.41
N ARG A 264 -6.99 5.32 -25.13
CA ARG A 264 -8.12 5.26 -26.08
C ARG A 264 -7.80 5.98 -27.38
N GLN A 265 -7.21 7.18 -27.31
CA GLN A 265 -6.83 7.92 -28.52
C GLN A 265 -5.78 7.17 -29.35
N LYS A 266 -4.79 6.54 -28.69
CA LYS A 266 -3.81 5.69 -29.38
C LYS A 266 -4.46 4.50 -30.09
N CYS A 267 -5.40 3.82 -29.43
CA CYS A 267 -6.15 2.72 -30.06
C CYS A 267 -6.95 3.20 -31.28
N ILE A 268 -7.59 4.37 -31.21
CA ILE A 268 -8.31 4.96 -32.35
C ILE A 268 -7.35 5.25 -33.51
N ASN A 269 -6.19 5.87 -33.23
CA ASN A 269 -5.22 6.18 -34.27
C ASN A 269 -4.68 4.90 -34.95
N LEU A 270 -4.32 3.89 -34.15
CA LEU A 270 -3.86 2.60 -34.66
C LEU A 270 -4.93 1.88 -35.49
N GLN A 271 -6.20 1.98 -35.09
CA GLN A 271 -7.30 1.41 -35.87
C GLN A 271 -7.39 2.08 -37.24
N VAL A 272 -7.30 3.41 -37.31
CA VAL A 272 -7.30 4.14 -38.58
C VAL A 272 -6.10 3.79 -39.45
N GLU A 273 -4.91 3.68 -38.87
CA GLU A 273 -3.71 3.24 -39.60
C GLU A 273 -3.84 1.82 -40.14
N LEU A 274 -4.42 0.91 -39.36
CA LEU A 274 -4.70 -0.46 -39.78
C LEU A 274 -5.71 -0.50 -40.93
N ASP A 275 -6.83 0.21 -40.82
CA ASP A 275 -7.87 0.27 -41.85
C ASP A 275 -7.32 0.85 -43.18
N ASN A 276 -6.45 1.86 -43.09
CA ASN A 276 -5.74 2.43 -44.24
C ASN A 276 -4.78 1.41 -44.86
N SER A 277 -3.97 0.74 -44.05
CA SER A 277 -3.02 -0.30 -44.52
C SER A 277 -3.75 -1.46 -45.19
N GLU A 278 -4.84 -1.93 -44.59
CA GLU A 278 -5.67 -2.99 -45.15
C GLU A 278 -6.27 -2.57 -46.50
N THR A 279 -6.72 -1.32 -46.62
CA THR A 279 -7.25 -0.78 -47.87
C THR A 279 -6.19 -0.71 -48.97
N VAL A 280 -5.00 -0.22 -48.66
CA VAL A 280 -3.86 -0.19 -49.60
C VAL A 280 -3.49 -1.60 -50.06
N GLN A 281 -3.48 -2.59 -49.15
CA GLN A 281 -3.22 -3.98 -49.50
C GLN A 281 -4.29 -4.56 -50.41
N ARG A 282 -5.58 -4.31 -50.13
CA ARG A 282 -6.70 -4.73 -50.99
C ARG A 282 -6.56 -4.17 -52.41
N ASP A 283 -6.17 -2.91 -52.54
CA ASP A 283 -5.96 -2.27 -53.85
C ASP A 283 -4.74 -2.83 -54.59
N PHE A 284 -3.64 -3.11 -53.88
CA PHE A 284 -2.47 -3.75 -54.47
C PHE A 284 -2.79 -5.15 -55.02
N VAL A 285 -3.55 -5.96 -54.26
CA VAL A 285 -4.02 -7.27 -54.72
C VAL A 285 -4.90 -7.12 -55.95
N ARG A 286 -5.84 -6.17 -55.96
CA ARG A 286 -6.73 -5.93 -57.11
C ARG A 286 -5.96 -5.50 -58.37
N LEU A 287 -5.03 -4.56 -58.23
CA LEU A 287 -4.22 -4.05 -59.34
C LEU A 287 -3.28 -5.13 -59.89
N SER A 288 -2.63 -5.91 -59.01
CA SER A 288 -1.76 -7.01 -59.43
C SER A 288 -2.53 -8.11 -60.17
N GLN A 289 -3.72 -8.48 -59.70
CA GLN A 289 -4.61 -9.40 -60.42
C GLN A 289 -5.05 -8.83 -61.77
N SER A 290 -5.43 -7.55 -61.84
CA SER A 290 -5.81 -6.89 -63.09
C SER A 290 -4.67 -6.92 -64.11
N LEU A 291 -3.45 -6.59 -63.68
CA LEU A 291 -2.25 -6.67 -64.52
C LEU A 291 -1.97 -8.09 -64.99
N GLN A 292 -2.09 -9.10 -64.12
CA GLN A 292 -1.90 -10.50 -64.50
C GLN A 292 -2.92 -10.94 -65.56
N ILE A 293 -4.19 -10.56 -65.42
CA ILE A 293 -5.22 -10.81 -66.43
C ILE A 293 -4.87 -10.11 -67.75
N GLN A 294 -4.42 -8.86 -67.71
CA GLN A 294 -4.01 -8.14 -68.92
C GLN A 294 -2.80 -8.79 -69.62
N LEU A 295 -1.81 -9.24 -68.85
CA LEU A 295 -0.65 -9.96 -69.38
C LEU A 295 -1.05 -11.29 -70.02
N GLU A 296 -1.95 -12.05 -69.38
CA GLU A 296 -2.44 -13.32 -69.93
C GLU A 296 -3.31 -13.09 -71.18
N LYS A 297 -4.10 -12.01 -71.24
CA LYS A 297 -4.81 -11.60 -72.46
C LYS A 297 -3.85 -11.31 -73.62
N ILE A 298 -2.74 -10.59 -73.37
CA ILE A 298 -1.71 -10.33 -74.38
C ILE A 298 -1.05 -11.64 -74.84
N ARG A 299 -0.79 -12.55 -73.90
CA ARG A 299 -0.20 -13.86 -74.21
C ARG A 299 -1.12 -14.75 -75.04
N GLN A 300 -2.42 -14.77 -74.72
CA GLN A 300 -3.41 -15.51 -75.51
C GLN A 300 -3.59 -14.91 -76.92
N ALA A 301 -3.41 -13.59 -77.06
CA ALA A 301 -3.38 -12.92 -78.35
C ALA A 301 -2.18 -13.32 -79.24
N GLU A 302 -1.23 -14.16 -78.78
CA GLU A 302 -0.22 -14.76 -79.67
C GLU A 302 -0.81 -15.71 -80.71
N GLN A 303 -2.06 -16.15 -80.56
CA GLN A 303 -2.80 -16.84 -81.62
C GLN A 303 -3.40 -15.88 -82.67
N GLU A 304 -3.38 -14.57 -82.41
CA GLU A 304 -3.74 -13.54 -83.40
C GLU A 304 -2.51 -13.28 -84.27
N VAL A 305 -2.60 -13.57 -85.57
CA VAL A 305 -1.48 -13.48 -86.51
C VAL A 305 -0.86 -12.08 -86.45
N ARG A 306 0.39 -11.98 -85.95
CA ARG A 306 1.13 -10.70 -85.82
C ARG A 306 1.31 -9.98 -87.16
N TRP A 307 1.34 -10.70 -88.27
CA TRP A 307 1.37 -10.14 -89.61
C TRP A 307 0.13 -10.58 -90.37
N GLN A 308 -0.81 -9.65 -90.60
CA GLN A 308 -2.03 -9.98 -91.34
C GLN A 308 -1.71 -10.16 -92.82
N PHE A 309 -2.23 -11.22 -93.44
CA PHE A 309 -2.14 -11.37 -94.89
C PHE A 309 -3.24 -10.55 -95.57
N GLU A 310 -2.97 -10.09 -96.79
CA GLU A 310 -3.92 -9.24 -97.53
C GLU A 310 -5.25 -9.95 -97.79
N ASP A 311 -5.26 -11.28 -97.86
CA ASP A 311 -6.45 -12.08 -98.12
C ASP A 311 -7.35 -12.22 -96.88
N ASP A 312 -6.80 -12.02 -95.67
CA ASP A 312 -7.51 -12.23 -94.40
C ASP A 312 -8.18 -10.95 -93.85
N VAL A 313 -8.04 -9.81 -94.55
CA VAL A 313 -8.48 -8.50 -94.05
C VAL A 313 -9.37 -7.77 -95.04
N ASP A 314 -10.68 -7.75 -94.78
CA ASP A 314 -11.64 -7.03 -95.62
C ASP A 314 -11.81 -5.56 -95.24
N ASN A 315 -11.52 -5.18 -94.00
CA ASN A 315 -11.72 -3.83 -93.48
C ASN A 315 -10.42 -3.24 -92.93
N CYS A 316 -10.24 -1.93 -93.08
CA CYS A 316 -9.09 -1.24 -92.48
C CYS A 316 -9.12 -1.35 -90.95
N ASN A 317 -8.04 -1.83 -90.31
CA ASN A 317 -7.95 -1.94 -88.84
C ASN A 317 -7.96 -0.58 -88.09
N GLY A 318 -7.95 0.55 -88.79
CA GLY A 318 -7.95 1.89 -88.20
C GLY A 318 -9.29 2.64 -88.32
N CYS A 319 -9.97 2.52 -89.45
CA CYS A 319 -11.26 3.21 -89.69
C CYS A 319 -12.42 2.26 -89.98
N GLU A 320 -12.19 0.94 -89.95
CA GLU A 320 -13.15 -0.14 -90.18
C GLU A 320 -13.85 -0.11 -91.56
N VAL A 321 -13.45 0.79 -92.46
CA VAL A 321 -14.02 0.84 -93.82
C VAL A 321 -13.47 -0.30 -94.69
N LEU A 322 -14.36 -0.90 -95.47
CA LEU A 322 -14.07 -2.01 -96.39
C LEU A 322 -13.03 -1.62 -97.46
N PHE A 323 -12.07 -2.51 -97.71
CA PHE A 323 -11.12 -2.40 -98.80
C PHE A 323 -11.79 -2.70 -100.14
N ASN A 324 -11.43 -1.93 -101.15
CA ASN A 324 -11.90 -2.11 -102.52
C ASN A 324 -10.76 -1.76 -103.49
N LYS A 325 -11.00 -1.86 -104.80
CA LYS A 325 -9.97 -1.58 -105.81
C LYS A 325 -9.34 -0.18 -105.72
N GLN A 326 -9.97 0.78 -105.05
CA GLN A 326 -9.47 2.14 -104.86
C GLN A 326 -8.71 2.33 -103.54
N ARG A 327 -8.90 1.44 -102.56
CA ARG A 327 -8.24 1.48 -101.25
C ARG A 327 -7.19 0.38 -101.15
N VAL A 328 -5.94 0.76 -101.32
CA VAL A 328 -4.79 -0.17 -101.24
C VAL A 328 -4.59 -0.63 -99.79
N LYS A 329 -4.48 -1.95 -99.60
CA LYS A 329 -4.13 -2.60 -98.35
C LYS A 329 -2.65 -2.34 -98.06
N MET A 330 -2.33 -1.90 -96.84
CA MET A 330 -0.97 -1.54 -96.45
C MET A 330 -0.68 -1.92 -95.00
N HIS A 331 0.44 -2.59 -94.75
CA HIS A 331 0.82 -2.96 -93.38
C HIS A 331 1.43 -1.80 -92.58
N CYS A 332 1.10 -1.77 -91.28
CA CYS A 332 1.89 -1.07 -90.26
C CYS A 332 3.20 -1.82 -90.04
N LEU A 333 4.33 -1.14 -90.19
CA LEU A 333 5.65 -1.78 -90.04
C LEU A 333 6.07 -2.02 -88.58
N HIS A 334 5.20 -1.69 -87.62
CA HIS A 334 5.40 -2.05 -86.21
C HIS A 334 4.54 -3.25 -85.78
N CYS A 335 3.22 -3.16 -85.94
CA CYS A 335 2.30 -4.20 -85.46
C CYS A 335 1.85 -5.20 -86.54
N GLY A 336 2.26 -5.03 -87.81
CA GLY A 336 1.95 -5.96 -88.90
C GLY A 336 0.47 -6.05 -89.34
N LYS A 337 -0.43 -5.26 -88.74
CA LYS A 337 -1.84 -5.17 -89.16
C LYS A 337 -2.01 -4.32 -90.43
N ILE A 338 -3.09 -4.55 -91.17
CA ILE A 338 -3.39 -3.90 -92.46
C ILE A 338 -4.31 -2.68 -92.28
N PHE A 339 -3.95 -1.58 -92.92
CA PHE A 339 -4.63 -0.30 -92.88
C PHE A 339 -4.71 0.31 -94.28
N CYS A 340 -5.57 1.31 -94.46
CA CYS A 340 -5.61 2.13 -95.66
C CYS A 340 -4.58 3.26 -95.62
N GLY A 341 -4.36 3.91 -96.78
CA GLY A 341 -3.47 5.07 -96.94
C GLY A 341 -3.62 6.16 -95.87
N SER A 342 -4.85 6.57 -95.59
CA SER A 342 -5.14 7.63 -94.62
C SER A 342 -4.82 7.23 -93.17
N CYS A 343 -5.00 5.95 -92.81
CA CYS A 343 -4.71 5.44 -91.47
C CYS A 343 -3.22 5.14 -91.24
N LEU A 344 -2.38 5.16 -92.29
CA LEU A 344 -0.91 5.04 -92.22
C LEU A 344 -0.21 6.34 -92.63
N SER A 345 -0.79 7.48 -92.23
CA SER A 345 -0.25 8.81 -92.53
C SER A 345 0.99 9.18 -91.69
N GLN A 346 1.25 8.46 -90.59
CA GLN A 346 2.35 8.76 -89.67
C GLN A 346 3.56 7.86 -89.93
N SER A 347 4.76 8.39 -89.67
CA SER A 347 6.02 7.66 -89.83
C SER A 347 7.00 7.99 -88.71
N ILE A 348 7.71 6.99 -88.22
CA ILE A 348 8.74 7.12 -87.17
C ILE A 348 10.09 6.61 -87.67
N SER A 349 11.17 7.05 -87.04
CA SER A 349 12.51 6.50 -87.28
C SER A 349 12.66 5.16 -86.55
N SER A 350 12.96 4.09 -87.27
CA SER A 350 13.14 2.74 -86.74
C SER A 350 14.50 2.12 -87.11
N GLY A 351 15.02 1.33 -86.17
CA GLY A 351 16.28 0.60 -86.27
C GLY A 351 17.54 1.46 -86.14
N PRO A 352 18.74 0.82 -86.13
CA PRO A 352 20.02 1.50 -85.89
C PRO A 352 20.39 2.57 -86.93
N LYS A 353 19.77 2.51 -88.11
CA LYS A 353 20.00 3.43 -89.24
C LYS A 353 18.94 4.54 -89.34
N GLY A 354 18.01 4.64 -88.39
CA GLY A 354 17.00 5.71 -88.34
C GLY A 354 16.09 5.76 -89.56
N ARG A 355 15.70 4.61 -90.14
CA ARG A 355 14.87 4.58 -91.35
C ARG A 355 13.44 4.94 -91.02
N LYS A 356 12.82 5.82 -91.82
CA LYS A 356 11.40 6.17 -91.65
C LYS A 356 10.51 4.99 -92.03
N VAL A 357 9.71 4.51 -91.09
CA VAL A 357 8.74 3.44 -91.27
C VAL A 357 7.33 3.95 -90.99
N ARG A 358 6.38 3.59 -91.87
CA ARG A 358 4.96 3.91 -91.70
C ARG A 358 4.34 3.05 -90.61
N ILE A 359 3.56 3.67 -89.75
CA ILE A 359 2.89 3.00 -88.63
C ILE A 359 1.48 3.53 -88.46
N CYS A 360 0.62 2.75 -87.82
CA CYS A 360 -0.73 3.20 -87.46
C CYS A 360 -0.69 4.17 -86.27
N GLN A 361 -1.80 4.87 -86.04
CA GLN A 361 -1.93 5.87 -84.96
C GLN A 361 -1.66 5.28 -83.56
N VAL A 362 -2.17 4.07 -83.29
CA VAL A 362 -1.92 3.35 -82.02
C VAL A 362 -0.42 3.12 -81.81
N CYS A 363 0.27 2.58 -82.83
CA CYS A 363 1.70 2.33 -82.74
C CYS A 363 2.52 3.61 -82.66
N ASN A 364 2.07 4.70 -83.31
CA ASN A 364 2.74 5.99 -83.17
C ASN A 364 2.67 6.47 -81.73
N THR A 365 1.53 6.25 -81.09
CA THR A 365 1.35 6.63 -79.68
C THR A 365 2.23 5.80 -78.73
N LEU A 366 2.39 4.51 -79.02
CA LEU A 366 3.22 3.61 -78.22
C LEU A 366 4.73 3.85 -78.39
N LEU A 367 5.16 4.27 -79.58
CA LEU A 367 6.58 4.37 -79.92
C LEU A 367 7.15 5.79 -79.88
N ASN A 368 6.30 6.81 -79.99
CA ASN A 368 6.72 8.20 -79.89
C ASN A 368 6.55 8.70 -78.44
N ARG A 369 7.68 8.92 -77.76
CA ARG A 369 7.73 9.40 -76.36
C ARG A 369 7.11 10.80 -76.17
N GLU A 370 6.97 11.58 -77.23
CA GLU A 370 6.42 12.93 -77.20
C GLU A 370 4.95 13.00 -77.64
N SER A 371 4.36 11.86 -78.03
CA SER A 371 2.94 11.83 -78.37
C SER A 371 2.07 11.70 -77.13
N ALA A 372 0.97 12.46 -77.07
CA ALA A 372 -0.02 12.33 -76.01
C ALA A 372 -0.56 10.88 -75.98
N PRO A 373 -0.79 10.28 -74.79
CA PRO A 373 -1.35 8.94 -74.67
C PRO A 373 -2.59 8.76 -75.56
N TYR A 374 -2.76 7.59 -76.17
CA TYR A 374 -3.76 7.36 -77.23
C TYR A 374 -5.19 7.70 -76.79
N PHE A 375 -5.43 7.64 -75.47
CA PHE A 375 -6.69 7.96 -74.81
C PHE A 375 -6.87 9.44 -74.42
N SER A 376 -5.97 10.35 -74.84
CA SER A 376 -6.05 11.77 -74.45
C SER A 376 -7.06 12.59 -75.26
N ASN A 377 -7.70 11.99 -76.27
CA ASN A 377 -8.58 12.69 -77.22
C ASN A 377 -10.05 12.21 -77.21
N ASP A 378 -10.44 11.34 -76.28
CA ASP A 378 -11.86 11.02 -76.07
C ASP A 378 -12.40 11.92 -74.95
N SER A 379 -13.02 13.04 -75.36
CA SER A 379 -13.95 13.84 -74.57
C SER A 379 -15.39 13.58 -75.01
#